data_AF-A0A0T5ZHL3-F1
#
_entry.id   AF-A0A0T5ZHL3-F1
#
_cell.length_a   1.000
_cell.length_b   1.000
_cell.length_c   1.000
_cell.angle_alpha   90.00
_cell.angle_beta   90.00
_cell.angle_gamma   90.00
#
_symmetry.space_group_name_H-M   'P 1'
#
loop_
_entity.id
_entity.type
_entity.pdbx_description
1 polymer ?
#
loop_
_entity_poly.entity_id
_entity_poly.type
_entity_poly.pdbx_seq_one_letter_code
_entity_poly.pdbx_strand_id
1 'polypeptide(L)'
;FLMPEASVSKLVSLYAQNRLVAEEVVQLKRYFGVSYQAMLYRLKDLRFIRRPKLQELLETDPATVEIALFGFTEESVKDPERLPERYCKLAVQAYTERTISFEKLAELLKLDLVELKERLSKGGFY
;
A
#
# COMPACT_ATOMS: atom_id res chain seq x y z
N PHE A 1 -16.39 -4.22 -5.55
CA PHE A 1 -15.45 -3.53 -6.47
C PHE A 1 -14.64 -2.54 -5.65
N LEU A 2 -13.30 -2.51 -5.77
CA LEU A 2 -12.43 -1.71 -4.89
C LEU A 2 -12.55 -0.18 -5.10
N MET A 3 -12.87 0.27 -6.32
CA MET A 3 -13.00 1.70 -6.64
C MET A 3 -14.35 2.01 -7.34
N PRO A 4 -15.49 1.96 -6.61
CA PRO A 4 -16.81 2.19 -7.20
C PRO A 4 -16.91 3.57 -7.86
N GLU A 5 -17.56 3.66 -9.03
CA GLU A 5 -17.68 4.91 -9.79
C GLU A 5 -18.31 6.04 -8.98
N ALA A 6 -19.39 5.76 -8.24
CA ALA A 6 -20.05 6.75 -7.40
C ALA A 6 -19.09 7.35 -6.36
N SER A 7 -18.28 6.51 -5.70
CA SER A 7 -17.30 6.94 -4.71
C SER A 7 -16.17 7.74 -5.35
N VAL A 8 -15.60 7.26 -6.46
CA VAL A 8 -14.53 7.97 -7.18
C VAL A 8 -15.03 9.34 -7.63
N SER A 9 -16.19 9.41 -8.26
CA SER A 9 -16.78 10.66 -8.76
C SER A 9 -17.01 11.68 -7.64
N LYS A 10 -17.56 11.22 -6.51
CA LYS A 10 -17.75 12.05 -5.32
C LYS A 10 -16.42 12.62 -4.83
N LEU A 11 -15.40 11.79 -4.67
CA LEU A 11 -14.10 12.25 -4.15
C LEU A 11 -13.39 13.18 -5.15
N VAL A 12 -13.42 12.88 -6.45
CA VAL A 12 -12.87 13.77 -7.48
C VAL A 12 -13.55 15.14 -7.42
N SER A 13 -14.88 15.19 -7.27
CA SER A 13 -15.60 16.47 -7.15
C SER A 13 -15.25 17.26 -5.89
N LEU A 14 -14.95 16.57 -4.78
CA LEU A 14 -14.62 17.20 -3.49
C LEU A 14 -13.17 17.70 -3.45
N TYR A 15 -12.23 16.90 -3.95
CA TYR A 15 -10.81 17.13 -3.77
C TYR A 15 -10.14 17.76 -4.99
N ALA A 16 -10.61 17.47 -6.20
CA ALA A 16 -9.86 17.83 -7.40
C ALA A 16 -10.22 19.21 -7.95
N GLN A 17 -11.34 19.85 -7.60
CA GLN A 17 -11.73 21.18 -8.10
C GLN A 17 -11.39 21.44 -9.60
N ASN A 18 -11.60 20.44 -10.47
CA ASN A 18 -11.26 20.41 -11.91
C ASN A 18 -9.77 20.27 -12.31
N ARG A 19 -8.86 19.94 -11.39
CA ARG A 19 -7.46 19.59 -11.66
C ARG A 19 -7.10 18.27 -11.00
N LEU A 20 -6.80 17.28 -11.82
CA LEU A 20 -6.19 16.03 -11.36
C LEU A 20 -4.69 16.12 -11.63
N VAL A 21 -3.94 16.57 -10.61
CA VAL A 21 -2.48 16.47 -10.59
C VAL A 21 -2.05 15.30 -9.71
N ALA A 22 -0.75 15.04 -9.61
CA ALA A 22 -0.24 13.85 -8.94
C ALA A 22 -0.66 13.79 -7.46
N GLU A 23 -0.82 14.95 -6.82
CA GLU A 23 -1.19 15.09 -5.42
C GLU A 23 -2.60 14.53 -5.14
N GLU A 24 -3.60 14.91 -5.94
CA GLU A 24 -4.97 14.36 -5.78
C GLU A 24 -4.99 12.86 -6.08
N VAL A 25 -4.23 12.39 -7.06
CA VAL A 25 -4.15 10.96 -7.38
C VAL A 25 -3.53 10.17 -6.22
N VAL A 26 -2.50 10.72 -5.56
CA VAL A 26 -1.90 10.14 -4.36
C VAL A 26 -2.87 10.12 -3.19
N GLN A 27 -3.69 11.15 -3.01
CA GLN A 27 -4.74 11.12 -1.98
C GLN A 27 -5.80 10.04 -2.27
N LEU A 28 -6.27 9.96 -3.53
CA LEU A 28 -7.26 8.97 -3.94
C LEU A 28 -6.73 7.53 -3.81
N LYS A 29 -5.49 7.25 -4.23
CA LYS A 29 -4.91 5.90 -4.12
C LYS A 29 -4.75 5.45 -2.66
N ARG A 30 -4.42 6.38 -1.74
CA ARG A 30 -4.42 6.09 -0.30
C ARG A 30 -5.84 5.81 0.22
N TYR A 31 -6.83 6.64 -0.14
CA TYR A 31 -8.21 6.43 0.28
C TYR A 31 -8.76 5.04 -0.10
N PHE A 32 -8.49 4.60 -1.33
CA PHE A 32 -8.96 3.29 -1.81
C PHE A 32 -8.01 2.13 -1.50
N GLY A 33 -6.81 2.39 -0.95
CA GLY A 33 -5.81 1.36 -0.67
C GLY A 33 -5.28 0.65 -1.92
N VAL A 34 -5.12 1.37 -3.04
CA VAL A 34 -4.67 0.82 -4.33
C VAL A 34 -3.33 1.40 -4.77
N SER A 35 -2.73 0.82 -5.82
CA SER A 35 -1.54 1.42 -6.43
C SER A 35 -1.88 2.71 -7.17
N TYR A 36 -0.90 3.61 -7.26
CA TYR A 36 -1.03 4.86 -8.01
C TYR A 36 -1.44 4.62 -9.47
N GLN A 37 -0.79 3.63 -10.12
CA GLN A 37 -1.12 3.23 -11.49
C GLN A 37 -2.55 2.70 -11.63
N ALA A 38 -3.05 1.90 -10.69
CA ALA A 38 -4.43 1.41 -10.70
C ALA A 38 -5.44 2.57 -10.60
N MET A 39 -5.14 3.57 -9.76
CA MET A 39 -5.98 4.76 -9.63
C MET A 39 -5.99 5.58 -10.93
N LEU A 40 -4.83 5.77 -11.58
CA LEU A 40 -4.74 6.47 -12.87
C LEU A 40 -5.56 5.80 -13.98
N TYR A 41 -5.46 4.48 -14.11
CA TYR A 41 -6.28 3.76 -15.09
C TYR A 41 -7.76 3.88 -14.78
N ARG A 42 -8.15 3.83 -13.50
CA ARG A 42 -9.54 4.02 -13.11
C ARG A 42 -10.04 5.42 -13.46
N LEU A 43 -9.26 6.46 -13.23
CA LEU A 43 -9.60 7.84 -13.62
C LEU A 43 -9.73 8.00 -15.14
N LYS A 44 -8.87 7.35 -15.92
CA LYS A 44 -8.97 7.31 -17.39
C LYS A 44 -10.24 6.59 -17.85
N ASP A 45 -10.56 5.43 -17.27
CA ASP A 45 -11.73 4.64 -17.65
C ASP A 45 -13.03 5.38 -17.35
N LEU A 46 -13.07 6.13 -16.24
CA LEU A 46 -14.17 7.03 -15.88
C LEU A 46 -14.11 8.39 -16.58
N ARG A 47 -13.17 8.59 -17.52
CA ARG A 47 -13.00 9.80 -18.35
C ARG A 47 -12.71 11.08 -17.56
N PHE A 48 -12.22 10.98 -16.33
CA PHE A 48 -11.74 12.15 -15.58
C PHE A 48 -10.41 12.69 -16.11
N ILE A 49 -9.61 11.83 -16.74
CA ILE A 49 -8.38 12.22 -17.44
C ILE A 49 -8.34 11.59 -18.85
N ARG A 50 -7.62 12.24 -19.76
CA ARG A 50 -7.36 11.74 -21.12
C ARG A 50 -5.98 11.13 -21.22
N ARG A 51 -5.71 10.41 -22.32
CA ARG A 51 -4.45 9.70 -22.58
C ARG A 51 -3.18 10.57 -22.43
N PRO A 52 -3.14 11.84 -22.88
CA PRO A 52 -1.95 12.68 -22.66
C PRO A 52 -1.67 12.92 -21.18
N LYS A 53 -2.71 13.27 -20.40
CA LYS A 53 -2.58 13.49 -18.95
C LYS A 53 -2.22 12.21 -18.19
N LEU A 54 -2.72 11.06 -18.66
CA LEU A 54 -2.31 9.77 -18.12
C LEU A 54 -0.80 9.54 -18.29
N GLN A 55 -0.26 9.80 -19.49
CA GLN A 55 1.17 9.62 -19.75
C GLN A 55 2.03 10.55 -18.89
N GLU A 56 1.65 11.83 -18.81
CA GLU A 56 2.28 12.81 -17.91
C GLU A 56 2.30 12.34 -16.45
N LEU A 57 1.16 11.85 -15.94
CA LEU A 57 1.06 11.40 -14.55
C LEU A 57 1.80 10.08 -14.29
N LEU A 58 1.98 9.23 -15.30
CA LEU A 58 2.76 7.98 -15.19
C LEU A 58 4.27 8.23 -15.10
N GLU A 59 4.75 9.37 -15.62
CA GLU A 59 6.16 9.79 -15.51
C GLU A 59 6.50 10.37 -14.13
N THR A 60 5.48 10.66 -13.31
CA THR A 60 5.67 11.17 -11.94
C THR A 60 6.02 10.03 -10.99
N ASP A 61 7.03 10.23 -10.13
CA ASP A 61 7.28 9.34 -9.00
C ASP A 61 6.27 9.60 -7.86
N PRO A 62 5.33 8.68 -7.60
CA PRO A 62 4.33 8.87 -6.56
C PRO A 62 4.93 8.83 -5.15
N ALA A 63 6.11 8.22 -4.94
CA ALA A 63 6.74 8.17 -3.63
C ALA A 63 7.22 9.56 -3.20
N THR A 64 7.87 10.29 -4.10
CA THR A 64 8.27 11.69 -3.88
C THR A 64 7.06 12.58 -3.52
N VAL A 65 5.95 12.45 -4.24
CA VAL A 65 4.72 13.21 -3.98
C VAL A 65 4.10 12.83 -2.63
N GLU A 66 4.08 11.54 -2.28
CA GLU A 66 3.54 11.04 -1.02
C GLU A 66 4.35 11.52 0.19
N ILE A 67 5.68 11.54 0.08
CA ILE A 67 6.58 12.10 1.11
C ILE A 67 6.34 13.60 1.26
N ALA A 68 6.18 14.34 0.16
CA ALA A 68 5.92 15.78 0.21
C ALA A 68 4.59 16.12 0.89
N LEU A 69 3.54 15.32 0.66
CA LEU A 69 2.20 15.55 1.22
C LEU A 69 2.03 15.10 2.67
N PHE A 70 2.66 13.98 3.04
CA PHE A 70 2.37 13.30 4.31
C PHE A 70 3.60 13.06 5.19
N GLY A 71 4.79 13.43 4.73
CA GLY A 71 6.05 13.09 5.38
C GLY A 71 6.41 11.61 5.25
N PHE A 72 7.43 11.18 5.99
CA PHE A 72 7.78 9.77 6.10
C PHE A 72 6.74 9.04 6.95
N THR A 73 5.83 8.34 6.30
CA THR A 73 4.92 7.36 6.91
C THR A 73 5.51 5.95 6.78
N GLU A 74 5.17 5.02 7.68
CA GLU A 74 5.54 3.60 7.51
C GLU A 74 5.04 3.01 6.17
N GLU A 75 3.97 3.56 5.61
CA GLU A 75 3.43 3.18 4.29
C GLU A 75 4.27 3.69 3.11
N SER A 76 4.94 4.84 3.26
CA SER A 76 5.88 5.36 2.24
C SER A 76 7.19 4.56 2.19
N VAL A 77 7.46 3.74 3.21
CA VAL A 77 8.53 2.72 3.21
C VAL A 77 7.90 1.34 3.03
N LYS A 78 7.11 1.16 1.95
CA LYS A 78 6.81 -0.19 1.46
C LYS A 78 8.07 -0.75 0.84
N ASP A 79 8.98 -1.20 1.69
CA ASP A 79 10.01 -2.14 1.31
C ASP A 79 9.29 -3.32 0.65
N PRO A 80 9.53 -3.62 -0.65
CA PRO A 80 8.90 -4.72 -1.34
C PRO A 80 9.20 -6.08 -0.70
N GLU A 81 10.23 -6.17 0.15
CA GLU A 81 10.55 -7.35 0.94
C GLU A 81 9.74 -7.44 2.25
N ARG A 82 9.14 -6.33 2.72
CA ARG A 82 8.30 -6.29 3.93
C ARG A 82 7.02 -7.07 3.71
N LEU A 83 6.90 -8.17 4.45
CA LEU A 83 5.72 -9.02 4.44
C LEU A 83 4.49 -8.27 5.00
N PRO A 84 3.28 -8.51 4.45
CA PRO A 84 2.06 -7.91 4.98
C PRO A 84 1.84 -8.28 6.45
N GLU A 85 1.43 -7.32 7.27
CA GLU A 85 1.22 -7.53 8.72
C GLU A 85 0.28 -8.71 9.03
N ARG A 86 -0.81 -8.83 8.26
CA ARG A 86 -1.75 -9.94 8.40
C ARG A 86 -1.11 -11.30 8.11
N TYR A 87 -0.20 -11.35 7.13
CA TYR A 87 0.54 -12.57 6.82
C TYR A 87 1.46 -12.96 7.98
N CYS A 88 2.19 -11.98 8.55
CA CYS A 88 3.04 -12.22 9.72
C CYS A 88 2.23 -12.73 10.92
N LYS A 89 1.07 -12.12 11.20
CA LYS A 89 0.17 -12.56 12.28
C LYS A 89 -0.32 -13.99 12.10
N LEU A 90 -0.70 -14.37 10.87
CA LEU A 90 -1.13 -15.75 10.57
C LEU A 90 0.01 -16.76 10.77
N ALA A 91 1.23 -16.42 10.35
CA ALA A 91 2.38 -17.29 10.57
C ALA A 91 2.68 -17.49 12.06
N VAL A 92 2.67 -16.41 12.85
CA VAL A 92 2.85 -16.48 14.31
C VAL A 92 1.73 -17.27 14.98
N GLN A 93 0.49 -17.09 14.54
CA GLN A 93 -0.66 -17.85 15.04
C GLN A 93 -0.48 -19.35 14.77
N ALA A 94 -0.14 -19.75 13.55
CA ALA A 94 0.08 -21.15 13.19
C ALA A 94 1.22 -21.79 14.02
N TYR A 95 2.26 -21.02 14.35
CA TYR A 95 3.33 -21.47 15.25
C TYR A 95 2.82 -21.65 16.69
N THR A 96 2.05 -20.68 17.19
CA THR A 96 1.46 -20.72 18.54
C THR A 96 0.51 -21.91 18.70
N GLU A 97 -0.25 -22.21 17.66
CA GLU A 97 -1.14 -23.38 17.56
C GLU A 97 -0.38 -24.69 17.26
N ARG A 98 0.96 -24.66 17.22
CA ARG A 98 1.85 -25.80 16.93
C ARG A 98 1.55 -26.51 15.60
N THR A 99 0.95 -25.79 14.66
CA THR A 99 0.66 -26.29 13.31
C THR A 99 1.90 -26.24 12.42
N ILE A 100 2.85 -25.35 12.72
CA ILE A 100 4.15 -25.25 12.07
C ILE A 100 5.29 -25.25 13.08
N SER A 101 6.49 -25.65 12.66
CA SER A 101 7.69 -25.61 13.49
C SER A 101 8.29 -24.20 13.57
N PHE A 102 9.25 -24.01 14.49
CA PHE A 102 9.99 -22.76 14.65
C PHE A 102 10.81 -22.40 13.40
N GLU A 103 11.44 -23.40 12.78
CA GLU A 103 12.20 -23.24 11.54
C GLU A 103 11.27 -22.84 10.38
N LYS A 104 10.07 -23.42 10.33
CA LYS A 104 9.08 -23.06 9.32
C LYS A 104 8.57 -21.63 9.52
N LEU A 105 8.40 -21.18 10.75
CA LEU A 105 8.07 -19.79 11.05
C LEU A 105 9.18 -18.83 10.56
N ALA A 106 10.45 -19.16 10.80
CA ALA A 106 11.59 -18.36 10.36
C ALA A 106 11.65 -18.24 8.82
N GLU A 107 11.47 -19.37 8.13
CA GLU A 107 11.38 -19.41 6.67
C GLU A 107 10.23 -18.54 6.15
N LEU A 108 9.02 -18.66 6.72
CA LEU A 108 7.85 -17.90 6.29
C LEU A 108 8.01 -16.39 6.51
N LEU A 109 8.68 -16.00 7.60
CA LEU A 109 8.93 -14.60 7.93
C LEU A 109 10.20 -14.04 7.29
N LYS A 110 10.96 -14.88 6.55
CA LYS A 110 12.25 -14.54 5.95
C LYS A 110 13.27 -14.01 6.97
N LEU A 111 13.28 -14.58 8.17
CA LEU A 111 14.21 -14.24 9.24
C LEU A 111 15.15 -15.41 9.48
N ASP A 112 16.36 -15.12 9.95
CA ASP A 112 17.18 -16.16 10.56
C ASP A 112 16.64 -16.53 11.96
N LEU A 113 17.11 -17.67 12.49
CA LEU A 113 16.63 -18.20 13.76
C LEU A 113 16.96 -17.33 14.97
N VAL A 114 18.08 -16.57 14.91
CA VAL A 114 18.52 -15.68 15.98
C VAL A 114 17.62 -14.45 16.01
N GLU A 115 17.40 -13.84 14.85
CA GLU A 115 16.52 -12.70 14.70
C GLU A 115 15.07 -13.02 15.09
N LEU A 116 14.55 -14.18 14.66
CA LEU A 116 13.21 -14.61 15.05
C LEU A 116 13.07 -14.75 16.57
N LYS A 117 14.07 -15.34 17.23
CA LYS A 117 14.07 -15.53 18.69
C LYS A 117 14.08 -14.20 19.43
N GLU A 118 14.86 -13.23 18.94
CA GLU A 118 14.91 -11.88 19.51
C GLU A 118 13.59 -11.12 19.34
N ARG A 119 12.94 -11.23 18.18
CA ARG A 119 11.65 -10.56 17.94
C ARG A 119 10.52 -11.16 18.78
N LEU A 120 10.53 -12.47 19.01
CA LEU A 120 9.55 -13.12 19.88
C LEU A 120 9.75 -12.76 21.36
N SER A 121 10.99 -12.61 21.82
CA SER A 121 11.27 -12.26 23.22
C SER A 121 10.88 -10.82 23.57
N LYS A 122 10.90 -9.90 22.59
CA LYS A 122 10.52 -8.49 22.75
C LYS A 122 9.00 -8.22 22.71
N GLY A 123 8.17 -9.26 22.60
CA GLY A 123 6.70 -9.11 22.61
C GLY A 123 6.01 -9.25 21.26
N GLY A 124 6.74 -9.65 20.21
CA GLY A 124 6.17 -10.05 18.91
C GLY A 124 5.93 -8.90 17.92
N PHE A 125 5.61 -9.30 16.68
CA PHE A 125 5.37 -8.43 15.52
C PHE A 125 4.07 -7.64 15.67
N TYR A 126 4.07 -6.59 16.49
CA TYR A 126 2.95 -5.66 16.69
C TYR A 126 3.35 -4.23 16.33
#